data_AF-A0A6G9CRK1-F1
#
_entry.id   AF-A0A6G9CRK1-F1
#
_cell.length_a   1.000
_cell.length_b   1.000
_cell.length_c   1.000
_cell.angle_alpha   90.00
_cell.angle_beta   90.00
_cell.angle_gamma   90.00
#
_symmetry.space_group_name_H-M   'P 1'
#
loop_
_entity.id
_entity.type
_entity.pdbx_description
1 polymer ?
#
loop_
_entity_poly.entity_id
_entity_poly.type
_entity_poly.pdbx_seq_one_letter_code
_entity_poly.pdbx_strand_id
1 'polypeptide(L)'
;MKTATRIRDVHQSPDPNASQAIYRLDPPLDGHNHVLVSAVTVALCGPETYIFGSDENGNTEDWEELNGSYRGGLDHAAALKNAGYEVTA
;
A
#
# COMPACT_ATOMS: atom_id res chain seq x y z
N MET A 1 -17.82 2.74 -6.85
CA MET A 1 -16.51 3.44 -6.73
C MET A 1 -15.64 2.56 -5.85
N LYS A 2 -14.39 2.28 -6.24
CA LYS A 2 -13.54 1.42 -5.43
C LYS A 2 -12.95 2.22 -4.26
N THR A 3 -12.98 1.67 -3.05
CA THR A 3 -12.52 2.36 -1.83
C THR A 3 -11.44 1.56 -1.11
N ALA A 4 -10.43 2.26 -0.63
CA ALA A 4 -9.40 1.73 0.24
C ALA A 4 -9.51 2.40 1.62
N THR A 5 -10.03 1.68 2.60
CA THR A 5 -10.15 2.18 3.98
C THR A 5 -8.88 1.86 4.74
N ARG A 6 -8.19 2.89 5.26
CA ARG A 6 -7.01 2.67 6.10
C ARG A 6 -7.45 2.04 7.43
N ILE A 7 -6.86 0.91 7.78
CA ILE A 7 -7.19 0.19 9.01
C ILE A 7 -6.26 0.63 10.14
N ARG A 8 -4.95 0.55 9.92
CA ARG A 8 -3.93 0.96 10.89
C ARG A 8 -2.56 1.12 10.26
N ASP A 9 -1.69 1.81 10.97
CA ASP A 9 -0.25 1.84 10.69
C ASP A 9 0.43 0.58 11.21
N VAL A 10 1.43 0.12 10.46
CA VAL A 10 2.25 -1.05 10.78
C VAL A 10 3.63 -0.62 11.21
N HIS A 11 4.25 0.25 10.43
CA HIS A 11 5.59 0.75 10.68
C HIS A 11 5.72 2.19 10.21
N GLN A 12 6.44 3.01 10.97
CA GLN A 12 6.86 4.34 10.56
C GLN A 12 8.39 4.37 10.58
N SER A 13 8.97 4.74 9.45
CA SER A 13 10.42 4.93 9.32
C SER A 13 10.86 6.23 9.99
N PRO A 14 12.15 6.41 10.33
CA PRO A 14 12.70 7.71 10.66
C PRO A 14 12.51 8.77 9.56
N ASP A 15 12.39 8.34 8.31
CA ASP A 15 11.85 9.19 7.24
C ASP A 15 10.33 9.26 7.40
N PRO A 16 9.76 10.43 7.76
CA PRO A 16 8.33 10.56 8.08
C PRO A 16 7.42 10.28 6.88
N ASN A 17 7.96 10.25 5.66
CA ASN A 17 7.21 9.91 4.46
C ASN A 17 7.28 8.42 4.12
N ALA A 18 8.25 7.68 4.66
CA ALA A 18 8.33 6.24 4.51
C ALA A 18 7.53 5.55 5.62
N SER A 19 6.49 4.84 5.25
CA SER A 19 5.58 4.20 6.20
C SER A 19 4.95 2.94 5.62
N GLN A 20 4.36 2.15 6.50
CA GLN A 20 3.58 0.97 6.15
C GLN A 20 2.22 1.05 6.82
N ALA A 21 1.16 0.77 6.07
CA ALA A 21 -0.20 0.74 6.58
C ALA A 21 -1.02 -0.34 5.88
N ILE A 22 -2.01 -0.88 6.61
CA ILE A 22 -2.97 -1.86 6.09
C ILE A 22 -4.20 -1.12 5.61
N TYR A 23 -4.70 -1.52 4.46
CA TYR A 23 -5.94 -1.02 3.88
C TYR A 23 -6.89 -2.19 3.63
N ARG A 24 -8.17 -1.99 3.90
CA ARG A 24 -9.24 -2.86 3.41
C ARG A 24 -9.75 -2.30 2.09
N LEU A 25 -9.86 -3.16 1.09
CA LEU A 25 -10.31 -2.81 -0.25
C LEU A 25 -11.74 -3.27 -0.48
N ASP A 26 -12.52 -2.43 -1.14
CA ASP A 26 -13.84 -2.80 -1.67
C ASP A 26 -13.99 -2.21 -3.08
N PRO A 27 -14.06 -3.03 -4.15
CA PRO A 27 -13.96 -4.49 -4.18
C PRO A 27 -12.52 -4.99 -3.95
N PRO A 28 -12.27 -6.31 -3.81
CA PRO A 28 -10.92 -6.87 -3.71
C PRO A 28 -10.04 -6.54 -4.91
N LEU A 29 -8.73 -6.35 -4.70
CA LEU A 29 -7.73 -6.21 -5.77
C LEU A 29 -7.09 -7.58 -5.99
N ASP A 30 -7.23 -8.13 -7.19
CA ASP A 30 -6.67 -9.43 -7.57
C ASP A 30 -6.99 -10.58 -6.59
N GLY A 31 -8.14 -10.48 -5.89
CA GLY A 31 -8.59 -11.46 -4.90
C GLY A 31 -8.31 -11.06 -3.44
N HIS A 32 -7.51 -10.03 -3.20
CA HIS A 32 -7.12 -9.59 -1.86
C HIS A 32 -8.08 -8.53 -1.31
N ASN A 33 -8.71 -8.84 -0.18
CA ASN A 33 -9.56 -7.91 0.58
C ASN A 33 -8.76 -6.89 1.39
N HIS A 34 -7.53 -7.26 1.76
CA HIS A 34 -6.61 -6.39 2.49
C HIS A 34 -5.29 -6.30 1.74
N VAL A 35 -4.65 -5.15 1.85
CA VAL A 35 -3.32 -4.92 1.30
C VAL A 35 -2.44 -4.19 2.31
N LEU A 36 -1.17 -4.54 2.30
CA LEU A 36 -0.11 -3.77 2.93
C LEU A 36 0.45 -2.79 1.89
N VAL A 37 0.34 -1.50 2.16
CA VAL A 37 1.00 -0.47 1.34
C VAL A 37 2.26 -0.01 2.06
N SER A 38 3.39 -0.05 1.37
CA SER A 38 4.71 0.26 1.92
C SER A 38 5.41 1.33 1.10
N ALA A 39 5.44 2.57 1.62
CA ALA A 39 6.31 3.63 1.11
C ALA A 39 7.70 3.52 1.74
N VAL A 40 8.74 3.44 0.92
CA VAL A 40 10.12 3.26 1.37
C VAL A 40 11.10 3.97 0.43
N THR A 41 12.16 4.54 0.99
CA THR A 41 13.31 5.03 0.22
C THR A 41 14.35 3.92 0.07
N VAL A 42 14.49 3.40 -1.14
CA VAL A 42 15.44 2.33 -1.47
C VAL A 42 16.79 2.95 -1.87
N ALA A 43 17.87 2.53 -1.20
CA ALA A 43 19.17 3.22 -1.23
C ALA A 43 19.76 3.52 -2.63
N LEU A 44 19.47 2.69 -3.65
CA LEU A 44 19.99 2.87 -5.02
C LEU A 44 18.91 3.26 -6.04
N CYS A 45 17.65 3.28 -5.64
CA CYS A 45 16.51 3.43 -6.52
C CYS A 45 15.67 4.67 -6.21
N GLY A 46 15.83 5.24 -5.02
CA GLY A 46 15.04 6.36 -4.54
C GLY A 46 13.71 5.93 -3.93
N PRO A 47 12.73 6.84 -3.87
CA PRO A 47 11.45 6.59 -3.22
C PRO A 47 10.57 5.65 -4.05
N GLU A 48 10.00 4.63 -3.42
CA GLU A 48 9.07 3.68 -4.02
C GLU A 48 7.89 3.44 -3.09
N THR A 49 6.72 3.13 -3.66
CA THR A 49 5.53 2.74 -2.91
C THR A 49 4.97 1.45 -3.50
N TYR A 50 4.95 0.40 -2.69
CA TYR A 50 4.49 -0.92 -3.08
C TYR A 50 3.12 -1.25 -2.47
N ILE A 51 2.37 -2.10 -3.15
CA ILE A 51 1.14 -2.73 -2.68
C ILE A 51 1.36 -4.24 -2.67
N PHE A 52 1.15 -4.88 -1.54
CA PHE A 52 1.19 -6.34 -1.40
C PHE A 52 -0.14 -6.86 -0.88
N GLY A 53 -0.58 -8.02 -1.38
CA GLY A 53 -1.71 -8.73 -0.82
C GLY A 53 -1.44 -9.11 0.63
N SER A 54 -2.39 -8.89 1.53
CA SER A 54 -2.24 -9.23 2.94
C SER A 54 -3.52 -9.78 3.55
N ASP A 55 -3.38 -10.41 4.71
CA ASP A 55 -4.51 -10.64 5.60
C ASP A 55 -4.90 -9.35 6.36
N GLU A 56 -5.95 -9.42 7.18
CA GLU A 56 -6.43 -8.32 8.02
C GLU A 56 -5.41 -7.85 9.08
N ASN A 57 -4.42 -8.69 9.40
CA ASN A 57 -3.37 -8.39 10.36
C ASN A 57 -2.13 -7.78 9.68
N GLY A 58 -2.10 -7.69 8.36
CA GLY A 58 -0.98 -7.18 7.58
C GLY A 58 0.12 -8.20 7.35
N ASN A 59 -0.15 -9.50 7.55
CA ASN A 59 0.76 -10.54 7.09
C ASN A 59 0.61 -10.63 5.57
N THR A 60 1.70 -10.39 4.86
CA THR A 60 1.76 -10.54 3.40
C THR A 60 1.56 -12.01 3.02
N GLU A 61 0.57 -12.28 2.17
CA GLU A 61 0.24 -13.65 1.73
C GLU A 61 1.32 -14.16 0.76
N ASP A 62 1.77 -13.27 -0.11
CA ASP A 62 2.96 -13.38 -0.95
C ASP A 62 3.63 -11.99 -1.07
N TRP A 63 4.83 -11.96 -1.64
CA TRP A 63 5.59 -10.72 -1.88
C TRP A 63 5.53 -10.30 -3.36
N GLU A 64 4.51 -10.71 -4.09
CA GLU A 64 4.26 -10.24 -5.45
C GLU A 64 3.59 -8.86 -5.39
N GLU A 65 4.21 -7.89 -6.05
CA GLU A 65 3.69 -6.52 -6.08
C GLU A 65 2.39 -6.45 -6.88
N LEU A 66 1.34 -5.91 -6.27
CA LEU A 66 0.06 -5.69 -6.94
C LEU A 66 0.08 -4.43 -7.81
N ASN A 67 -0.82 -4.40 -8.79
CA ASN A 67 -1.04 -3.25 -9.66
C ASN A 67 -1.30 -1.97 -8.86
N GLY A 68 -0.64 -0.88 -9.26
CA GLY A 68 -0.71 0.43 -8.59
C GLY A 68 0.59 0.83 -7.90
N SER A 69 1.41 -0.15 -7.53
CA SER A 69 2.80 0.05 -7.08
C SER A 69 3.57 0.92 -8.06
N TYR A 70 4.41 1.83 -7.55
CA TYR A 70 5.11 2.79 -8.39
C TYR A 70 6.43 3.29 -7.77
N ARG A 71 7.30 3.79 -8.66
CA ARG A 71 8.59 4.39 -8.32
C ARG A 71 8.51 5.91 -8.44
N GLY A 72 9.30 6.61 -7.66
CA GLY A 72 9.40 8.08 -7.66
C GLY A 72 8.55 8.79 -6.61
N GLY A 73 7.98 8.09 -5.62
CA GLY A 73 7.21 8.71 -4.56
C GLY A 73 6.93 7.82 -3.36
N LEU A 74 6.52 8.48 -2.27
CA LEU A 74 6.22 7.90 -0.96
C LEU A 74 4.76 8.20 -0.60
N ASP A 75 3.82 7.85 -1.47
CA ASP A 75 2.40 8.23 -1.33
C ASP A 75 1.48 7.01 -1.54
N HIS A 76 0.91 6.56 -0.42
CA HIS A 76 -0.02 5.44 -0.39
C HIS A 76 -1.28 5.73 -1.19
N ALA A 77 -1.81 6.96 -1.12
CA ALA A 77 -3.01 7.34 -1.84
C ALA A 77 -2.75 7.38 -3.34
N ALA A 78 -1.55 7.79 -3.78
CA ALA A 78 -1.15 7.70 -5.18
C ALA A 78 -1.09 6.25 -5.67
N ALA A 79 -0.48 5.34 -4.90
CA ALA A 79 -0.42 3.91 -5.26
C ALA A 79 -1.83 3.30 -5.37
N LEU A 80 -2.68 3.52 -4.36
CA LEU A 80 -4.06 3.02 -4.34
C LEU A 80 -4.91 3.64 -5.46
N LYS A 81 -4.69 4.92 -5.77
CA LYS A 81 -5.34 5.58 -6.91
C LYS A 81 -4.91 4.98 -8.25
N ASN A 82 -3.64 4.63 -8.42
CA ASN A 82 -3.16 3.92 -9.60
C ASN A 82 -3.82 2.53 -9.74
N ALA A 83 -4.15 1.88 -8.62
CA ALA A 83 -4.95 0.65 -8.57
C ALA A 83 -6.47 0.88 -8.79
N GLY A 84 -6.90 2.14 -8.91
CA GLY A 84 -8.28 2.55 -9.14
C GLY A 84 -9.12 2.77 -7.88
N TYR A 85 -8.49 2.90 -6.71
CA TYR A 85 -9.15 3.11 -5.41
C TYR A 85 -9.05 4.55 -4.94
N GLU A 86 -10.08 5.02 -4.25
CA GLU A 86 -10.01 6.23 -3.44
C GLU A 86 -9.74 5.87 -1.98
N VAL A 87 -8.79 6.56 -1.35
CA VAL A 87 -8.51 6.36 0.08
C VAL A 87 -9.56 7.08 0.92
N THR A 88 -10.19 6.34 1.82
CA THR A 88 -11.14 6.89 2.81
C THR A 88 -10.53 6.82 4.20
N ALA A 89 -10.80 7.84 5.01
CA ALA A 89 -10.45 7.87 6.42
C ALA A 89 -11.24 6.86 7.25
#